data_AF-A0A3C0W8X1-F1
#
_entry.id   AF-A0A3C0W8X1-F1
#
_cell.length_a   1.000
_cell.length_b   1.000
_cell.length_c   1.000
_cell.angle_alpha   90.00
_cell.angle_beta   90.00
_cell.angle_gamma   90.00
#
_symmetry.space_group_name_H-M   'P 1'
#
loop_
_entity.id
_entity.type
_entity.pdbx_description
1 polymer ?
#
loop_
_entity_poly.entity_id
_entity_poly.type
_entity_poly.pdbx_seq_one_letter_code
_entity_poly.pdbx_strand_id
1 'polypeptide(L)'
;VWRPHGCADCGSTGYVGRIGLYETLTVDEKVRRLIASGADEDAVFDAAFARGGTLADRARALVLEGVTSVEEALRVARQETAAEEVAA
;
A
#
# COMPACT_ATOMS: atom_id res chain seq x y z
N VAL A 1 -12.32 -12.82 6.71
CA VAL A 1 -11.87 -12.16 5.46
C VAL A 1 -12.83 -12.55 4.36
N TRP A 2 -13.29 -11.57 3.58
CA TRP A 2 -14.28 -11.75 2.52
C TRP A 2 -13.65 -12.27 1.22
N ARG A 3 -14.46 -12.90 0.37
CA ARG A 3 -14.04 -13.38 -0.96
C ARG A 3 -15.01 -12.90 -2.03
N PRO A 4 -14.52 -12.51 -3.21
CA PRO A 4 -15.36 -12.10 -4.32
C PRO A 4 -16.22 -13.27 -4.81
N HIS A 5 -17.49 -13.01 -5.10
CA HIS A 5 -18.40 -13.97 -5.73
C HIS A 5 -19.12 -13.29 -6.91
N GLY A 6 -18.99 -13.86 -8.11
CA GLY A 6 -19.60 -13.33 -9.33
C GLY A 6 -21.12 -13.47 -9.35
N CYS A 7 -21.84 -12.42 -9.76
CA CYS A 7 -23.27 -12.42 -10.03
C CYS A 7 -23.56 -11.57 -11.28
N ALA A 8 -24.83 -11.56 -11.72
CA ALA A 8 -25.24 -10.76 -12.88
C ALA A 8 -24.92 -9.25 -12.69
N ASP A 9 -25.12 -8.72 -11.48
CA ASP A 9 -24.97 -7.29 -11.20
C ASP A 9 -23.51 -6.81 -11.27
N CYS A 10 -22.56 -7.69 -10.95
CA CYS A 10 -21.13 -7.38 -11.05
C CYS A 10 -20.49 -7.91 -12.34
N GLY A 11 -21.29 -8.39 -13.30
CA GLY A 11 -20.79 -8.97 -14.55
C GLY A 11 -19.94 -10.22 -14.32
N SER A 12 -20.29 -11.02 -13.31
CA SER A 12 -19.57 -12.23 -12.88
C SER A 12 -18.14 -11.99 -12.37
N THR A 13 -17.74 -10.76 -12.09
CA THR A 13 -16.37 -10.44 -11.62
C THR A 13 -16.20 -10.61 -10.10
N GLY A 14 -17.27 -10.42 -9.34
CA GLY A 14 -17.23 -10.34 -7.88
C GLY A 14 -16.79 -8.98 -7.33
N TYR A 15 -16.66 -7.95 -8.17
CA TYR A 15 -16.26 -6.59 -7.80
C TYR A 15 -17.16 -5.54 -8.46
N VAL A 16 -17.43 -4.43 -7.76
CA VAL A 16 -18.13 -3.27 -8.31
C VAL A 16 -17.46 -2.00 -7.80
N GLY A 17 -17.17 -1.07 -8.73
CA GLY A 17 -16.48 0.18 -8.39
C GLY A 17 -14.98 -0.02 -8.17
N ARG A 18 -14.33 1.04 -7.67
CA ARG A 18 -12.89 1.09 -7.36
C ARG A 18 -12.67 1.98 -6.16
N ILE A 19 -11.63 1.68 -5.38
CA ILE A 19 -11.16 2.50 -4.28
C ILE A 19 -9.71 2.89 -4.53
N GLY A 20 -9.33 4.11 -4.17
CA GLY A 20 -7.94 4.53 -4.17
C GLY A 20 -7.26 4.09 -2.88
N LEU A 21 -6.07 3.51 -3.01
CA LEU A 21 -5.20 3.20 -1.88
C LEU A 21 -4.03 4.17 -1.89
N TYR A 22 -3.79 4.86 -0.78
CA TYR A 22 -2.82 5.94 -0.72
C TYR A 22 -1.90 5.78 0.49
N GLU A 23 -0.62 6.00 0.23
CA GLU A 23 0.39 6.23 1.22
C GLU A 23 0.82 7.70 1.14
N THR A 24 0.94 8.36 2.29
CA THR A 24 1.23 9.79 2.35
C THR A 24 2.44 10.02 3.23
N LEU A 25 3.53 10.48 2.63
CA LEU A 25 4.72 10.92 3.34
C LEU A 25 4.59 12.41 3.69
N THR A 26 4.66 12.73 4.98
CA THR A 26 4.71 14.13 5.43
C THR A 26 6.16 14.54 5.65
N VAL A 27 6.61 15.57 4.93
CA VAL A 27 7.95 16.14 5.12
C VAL A 27 7.94 17.05 6.35
N ASP A 28 8.12 16.44 7.51
CA ASP A 28 8.31 17.16 8.76
C ASP A 28 9.75 17.62 8.95
N GLU A 29 10.03 18.24 10.09
CA GLU A 29 11.36 18.77 10.41
C GLU A 29 12.45 17.69 10.52
N LYS A 30 12.10 16.45 10.91
CA LYS A 30 13.05 15.33 10.96
C LYS A 30 13.38 14.87 9.54
N VAL A 31 12.36 14.63 8.72
CA VAL A 31 12.51 14.19 7.32
C VAL A 31 13.27 15.25 6.52
N ARG A 32 12.95 16.53 6.70
CA ARG A 32 13.64 17.64 6.03
C ARG A 32 15.15 17.66 6.29
N ARG A 33 15.58 17.37 7.52
CA ARG A 33 17.01 17.29 7.85
C ARG A 33 17.69 16.08 7.21
N LEU A 34 17.02 14.93 7.19
CA LEU A 34 17.55 13.71 6.56
C LEU A 34 17.78 13.92 5.06
N ILE A 35 16.82 14.55 4.38
CA ILE A 35 16.96 14.95 2.97
C ILE A 35 18.15 15.89 2.80
N ALA A 36 18.24 16.94 3.64
CA ALA A 36 19.32 17.93 3.54
C ALA A 36 20.72 17.33 3.81
N SER A 37 20.81 16.28 4.63
CA SER A 37 22.08 15.58 4.88
C SER A 37 22.43 14.52 3.83
N GLY A 38 21.55 14.25 2.87
CA GLY A 38 21.74 13.17 1.90
C GLY A 38 21.70 11.78 2.56
N ALA A 39 20.83 11.59 3.54
CA ALA A 39 20.61 10.28 4.15
C ALA A 39 20.07 9.27 3.10
N ASP A 40 20.25 7.99 3.38
CA ASP A 40 19.68 6.92 2.55
C ASP A 40 18.14 6.90 2.61
N GLU A 41 17.55 6.17 1.67
CA GLU A 41 16.11 6.06 1.51
C GLU A 41 15.46 5.40 2.73
N ASP A 42 16.08 4.35 3.27
CA ASP A 42 15.58 3.62 4.44
C ASP A 42 15.46 4.54 5.66
N ALA A 43 16.46 5.38 5.93
CA ALA A 43 16.42 6.34 7.03
C ALA A 43 15.30 7.38 6.85
N VAL A 44 15.06 7.83 5.61
CA VAL A 44 13.96 8.75 5.29
C VAL A 44 12.61 8.03 5.45
N PHE A 45 12.48 6.81 4.97
CA PHE A 45 11.29 5.97 5.06
C PHE A 45 10.91 5.71 6.53
N ASP A 46 11.84 5.21 7.32
CA ASP A 46 11.64 4.95 8.75
C ASP A 46 11.21 6.22 9.50
N ALA A 47 11.82 7.37 9.16
CA ALA A 47 11.44 8.64 9.77
C ALA A 47 10.04 9.11 9.34
N ALA A 48 9.70 8.95 8.06
CA ALA A 48 8.42 9.35 7.50
C ALA A 48 7.23 8.52 8.00
N PHE A 49 7.44 7.21 8.16
CA PHE A 49 6.37 6.26 8.50
C PHE A 49 6.35 5.82 9.96
N ALA A 50 7.26 6.31 10.81
CA ALA A 50 7.27 6.01 12.25
C ALA A 50 5.93 6.25 12.97
N ARG A 51 5.05 7.12 12.45
CA ARG A 51 3.72 7.42 13.00
C ARG A 51 2.58 7.19 11.99
N GLY A 52 2.92 6.81 10.77
CA GLY A 52 1.98 6.53 9.69
C GLY A 52 1.80 5.03 9.49
N GLY A 53 0.88 4.66 8.59
CA GLY A 53 0.79 3.31 8.07
C GLY A 53 1.26 3.30 6.63
N THR A 54 1.90 2.21 6.23
CA THR A 54 2.35 1.97 4.85
C THR A 54 1.16 1.67 3.93
N LEU A 55 1.40 1.63 2.62
CA LEU A 55 0.44 1.15 1.63
C LEU A 55 -0.03 -0.28 1.97
N ALA A 56 0.90 -1.13 2.41
CA ALA A 56 0.60 -2.49 2.86
C ALA A 56 -0.29 -2.53 4.10
N ASP A 57 -0.03 -1.68 5.10
CA ASP A 57 -0.86 -1.59 6.31
C ASP A 57 -2.30 -1.18 5.96
N ARG A 58 -2.44 -0.21 5.05
CA ARG A 58 -3.76 0.23 4.58
C ARG A 58 -4.47 -0.81 3.74
N ALA A 59 -3.75 -1.51 2.86
CA ALA A 59 -4.32 -2.62 2.09
C ALA A 59 -4.86 -3.70 3.04
N ARG A 60 -4.07 -4.06 4.05
CA ARG A 60 -4.45 -5.03 5.09
C ARG A 60 -5.71 -4.60 5.84
N ALA A 61 -5.82 -3.32 6.22
CA ALA A 61 -7.01 -2.81 6.90
C ALA A 61 -8.28 -2.98 6.02
N LEU A 62 -8.23 -2.58 4.75
CA LEU A 62 -9.37 -2.69 3.83
C LEU A 62 -9.79 -4.14 3.55
N VAL A 63 -8.85 -5.07 3.55
CA VAL A 63 -9.13 -6.51 3.45
C VAL A 63 -9.89 -7.01 4.69
N LEU A 64 -9.47 -6.59 5.89
CA LEU A 64 -10.11 -6.97 7.13
C LEU A 64 -11.52 -6.37 7.26
N GLU A 65 -11.70 -5.15 6.74
CA GLU A 65 -12.99 -4.46 6.65
C GLU A 65 -13.92 -5.03 5.56
N GLY A 66 -13.38 -5.82 4.62
CA GLY A 66 -14.17 -6.42 3.52
C GLY A 66 -14.43 -5.49 2.35
N VAL A 67 -13.71 -4.38 2.26
CA VAL A 67 -13.84 -3.41 1.16
C VAL A 67 -13.13 -3.92 -0.10
N THR A 68 -12.05 -4.69 0.07
CA THR A 68 -11.32 -5.34 -1.03
C THR A 68 -10.96 -6.79 -0.68
N SER A 69 -10.54 -7.55 -1.68
CA SER A 69 -10.08 -8.93 -1.52
C SER A 69 -8.59 -9.00 -1.20
N VAL A 70 -8.13 -10.13 -0.67
CA VAL A 70 -6.70 -10.37 -0.43
C VAL A 70 -5.94 -10.35 -1.76
N GLU A 71 -6.54 -10.94 -2.80
CA GLU A 71 -5.97 -11.03 -4.14
C GLU A 71 -5.73 -9.64 -4.73
N GLU A 72 -6.71 -8.73 -4.62
CA GLU A 72 -6.56 -7.35 -5.09
C GLU A 72 -5.58 -6.54 -4.24
N ALA A 73 -5.61 -6.70 -2.91
CA ALA A 73 -4.65 -6.05 -2.02
C ALA A 73 -3.20 -6.44 -2.36
N LEU A 74 -2.93 -7.72 -2.57
CA LEU A 74 -1.62 -8.21 -2.99
C LEU A 74 -1.24 -7.71 -4.38
N ARG A 75 -2.18 -7.71 -5.34
CA ARG A 75 -1.91 -7.21 -6.69
C ARG A 75 -1.44 -5.75 -6.69
N VAL A 76 -1.99 -4.92 -5.80
CA VAL A 76 -1.66 -3.49 -5.71
C VAL A 76 -0.43 -3.24 -4.82
N ALA A 77 -0.26 -3.98 -3.72
CA ALA A 77 0.83 -3.76 -2.77
C ALA A 77 2.17 -4.42 -3.18
N ARG A 78 2.18 -5.44 -4.06
CA ARG A 78 3.41 -6.15 -4.48
C ARG A 78 4.41 -5.35 -5.33
N GLN A 79 4.25 -4.03 -5.45
CA GLN A 79 5.20 -3.19 -6.18
C GLN A 79 6.43 -2.80 -5.34
N GLU A 80 6.44 -2.99 -4.02
CA GLU A 80 7.60 -2.63 -3.17
C GLU A 80 8.71 -3.70 -3.18
N THR A 81 8.39 -4.99 -3.34
CA THR A 81 9.42 -6.07 -3.36
C THR A 81 9.91 -6.44 -4.76
N ALA A 82 9.24 -6.00 -5.82
CA ALA A 82 9.60 -6.39 -7.20
C ALA A 82 10.83 -5.61 -7.75
N ALA A 83 11.37 -4.65 -6.99
CA ALA A 83 12.58 -3.92 -7.36
C ALA A 83 13.87 -4.70 -7.06
N GLU A 84 13.85 -5.73 -6.21
CA GLU A 84 15.05 -6.50 -5.82
C GLU A 84 15.24 -7.81 -6.61
N GLU A 85 14.18 -8.39 -7.22
CA GLU A 85 14.29 -9.68 -7.92
C GLU A 85 14.69 -9.57 -9.41
N VAL A 86 14.85 -8.36 -9.97
CA VAL A 86 15.32 -8.16 -11.36
C VAL A 86 16.82 -7.80 -11.41
N ALA A 87 17.48 -7.70 -10.26
CA ALA A 87 18.89 -7.36 -10.12
C ALA A 87 19.77 -8.53 -9.62
N ALA A 88 19.34 -9.78 -9.81
CA ALA A 88 20.12 -10.99 -9.53
C ALA A 88 20.36 -11.82 -10.80
#